data_AF-X1EW81-F1
#
_entry.id   AF-X1EW81-F1
#
_cell.length_a   1.000
_cell.length_b   1.000
_cell.length_c   1.000
_cell.angle_alpha   90.00
_cell.angle_beta   90.00
_cell.angle_gamma   90.00
#
_symmetry.space_group_name_H-M   'P 1'
#
loop_
_entity.id
_entity.type
_entity.pdbx_description
1 polymer ?
#
loop_
_entity_poly.entity_id
_entity_poly.type
_entity_poly.pdbx_seq_one_letter_code
_entity_poly.pdbx_strand_id
1 'polypeptide(L)'
;AFDKYRPFQGRLDDPKDLQRMLKGAGILEFRILPTWGHPEVDTGKMDGYVETLKSKGPKYASTAEYVWCEIENIDEWTRTGEQGRRYVRVIDGQERPAVVASFGDKYYVLASNERNRTLLRGTGDQRSWKLERARPTQDEMGRRAIGFLLDERGGKIFYNVTKNNPDRPLCILLDGLAISAPNIDPTGGPIGRSGRITGSFSQTEQQDMVDKLNAGSLPARLIEQPISIRTIGPSIGADNRNKGIRAGFVGLGVVVLCMLVYYMLAGSIADLALFMNILFVLAIMAGV
;
A
#
# COMPACT_ATOMS: atom_id res chain seq x y z
N ALA A 1 -11.96 -13.26 27.97
CA ALA A 1 -10.81 -13.45 27.05
C ALA A 1 -10.87 -12.53 25.82
N PHE A 2 -12.07 -12.18 25.34
CA PHE A 2 -12.28 -11.30 24.18
C PHE A 2 -11.80 -9.84 24.39
N ASP A 3 -11.94 -9.28 25.59
CA ASP A 3 -11.57 -7.87 25.85
C ASP A 3 -10.07 -7.60 26.04
N LYS A 4 -9.24 -8.64 26.23
CA LYS A 4 -7.79 -8.49 26.48
C LYS A 4 -6.92 -8.47 25.21
N TYR A 5 -7.49 -8.68 24.02
CA TYR A 5 -6.74 -8.74 22.75
C TYR A 5 -6.89 -7.50 21.84
N ARG A 6 -7.72 -6.52 22.23
CA ARG A 6 -7.91 -5.25 21.49
C ARG A 6 -6.64 -4.40 21.26
N PRO A 7 -5.63 -4.36 22.16
CA PRO A 7 -4.46 -3.51 21.95
C PRO A 7 -3.34 -4.15 21.09
N PHE A 8 -3.50 -5.40 20.62
CA PHE A 8 -2.49 -6.11 19.82
C PHE A 8 -2.98 -6.52 18.41
N GLN A 9 -4.12 -6.01 17.94
CA GLN A 9 -4.53 -6.20 16.55
C GLN A 9 -3.52 -5.52 15.61
N GLY A 10 -2.80 -6.31 14.83
CA GLY A 10 -2.08 -5.80 13.68
C GLY A 10 -3.08 -5.40 12.60
N ARG A 11 -2.75 -4.38 11.80
CA ARG A 11 -3.60 -3.85 10.71
C ARG A 11 -3.91 -4.86 9.58
N LEU A 12 -3.51 -6.12 9.73
CA LEU A 12 -3.54 -7.20 8.73
C LEU A 12 -4.34 -8.43 9.17
N ASP A 13 -4.95 -8.44 10.36
CA ASP A 13 -5.56 -9.66 10.93
C ASP A 13 -6.99 -9.96 10.44
N ASP A 14 -7.70 -8.98 9.84
CA ASP A 14 -9.05 -9.18 9.29
C ASP A 14 -9.03 -9.40 7.76
N PRO A 15 -9.63 -10.48 7.23
CA PRO A 15 -9.83 -10.68 5.79
C PRO A 15 -10.52 -9.49 5.09
N LYS A 16 -11.38 -8.74 5.79
CA LYS A 16 -12.00 -7.53 5.26
C LYS A 16 -11.01 -6.37 5.14
N ASP A 17 -10.00 -6.30 5.99
CA ASP A 17 -8.93 -5.31 5.89
C ASP A 17 -7.98 -5.65 4.74
N LEU A 18 -7.69 -6.94 4.53
CA LEU A 18 -7.05 -7.44 3.30
C LEU A 18 -7.88 -7.12 2.06
N GLN A 19 -9.21 -7.27 2.11
CA GLN A 19 -10.10 -6.95 0.99
C GLN A 19 -10.19 -5.43 0.75
N ARG A 20 -10.13 -4.60 1.81
CA ARG A 20 -10.05 -3.13 1.72
C ARG A 20 -8.72 -2.67 1.13
N MET A 21 -7.62 -3.32 1.52
CA MET A 21 -6.32 -3.10 0.90
C MET A 21 -6.36 -3.57 -0.57
N LEU A 22 -6.79 -4.78 -0.87
CA LEU A 22 -6.78 -5.35 -2.23
C LEU A 22 -7.72 -4.65 -3.23
N LYS A 23 -8.79 -3.98 -2.77
CA LYS A 23 -9.72 -3.24 -3.64
C LYS A 23 -9.15 -1.91 -4.17
N GLY A 24 -8.01 -1.47 -3.66
CA GLY A 24 -7.30 -0.28 -4.12
C GLY A 24 -6.00 -0.12 -3.35
N ALA A 25 -5.09 -1.08 -3.49
CA ALA A 25 -3.73 -0.98 -2.96
C ALA A 25 -2.74 -0.89 -4.13
N GLY A 26 -1.81 0.05 -4.03
CA GLY A 26 -0.69 0.18 -4.95
C GLY A 26 -1.03 0.79 -6.31
N ILE A 27 -2.20 1.39 -6.49
CA ILE A 27 -2.53 2.14 -7.71
C ILE A 27 -1.78 3.46 -7.65
N LEU A 28 -0.70 3.52 -8.41
CA LEU A 28 0.04 4.75 -8.65
C LEU A 28 -0.70 5.58 -9.71
N GLU A 29 -0.94 6.85 -9.43
CA GLU A 29 -1.41 7.83 -10.40
C GLU A 29 -0.61 9.12 -10.29
N PHE A 30 -0.62 9.90 -11.36
CA PHE A 30 0.04 11.20 -11.36
C PHE A 30 -0.89 12.28 -11.89
N ARG A 31 -0.88 13.44 -11.26
CA ARG A 31 -1.69 14.60 -11.64
C ARG A 31 -0.87 15.87 -11.47
N ILE A 32 -0.92 16.77 -12.44
CA ILE A 32 -0.30 18.10 -12.31
C ILE A 32 -1.16 18.96 -11.38
N LEU A 33 -0.52 19.66 -10.46
CA LEU A 33 -1.20 20.59 -9.57
C LEU A 33 -1.32 21.99 -10.21
N PRO A 34 -2.49 22.65 -10.14
CA PRO A 34 -2.57 24.08 -10.34
C PRO A 34 -1.84 24.78 -9.19
N THR A 35 -1.06 25.80 -9.53
CA THR A 35 -0.35 26.63 -8.56
C THR A 35 -0.80 28.08 -8.65
N TRP A 36 -0.84 28.74 -7.50
CA TRP A 36 -1.20 30.15 -7.41
C TRP A 36 -0.19 31.00 -8.20
N GLY A 37 -0.68 31.93 -9.03
CA GLY A 37 0.16 32.84 -9.83
C GLY A 37 0.75 32.23 -11.10
N HIS A 38 0.37 31.00 -11.48
CA HIS A 38 0.72 30.46 -12.79
C HIS A 38 -0.15 31.10 -13.90
N PRO A 39 0.40 31.56 -15.05
CA PRO A 39 -0.35 32.29 -16.08
C PRO A 39 -1.60 31.58 -16.63
N GLU A 40 -1.54 30.24 -16.72
CA GLU A 40 -2.67 29.40 -17.15
C GLU A 40 -3.71 29.10 -16.05
N VAL A 41 -3.50 29.55 -14.82
CA VAL A 41 -4.38 29.29 -13.67
C VAL A 41 -5.08 30.58 -13.27
N ASP A 42 -6.39 30.62 -13.51
CA ASP A 42 -7.25 31.73 -13.06
C ASP A 42 -7.45 31.65 -11.54
N THR A 43 -6.97 32.67 -10.83
CA THR A 43 -7.05 32.75 -9.37
C THR A 43 -8.49 32.80 -8.85
N GLY A 44 -9.37 33.56 -9.51
CA GLY A 44 -10.78 33.66 -9.11
C GLY A 44 -11.52 32.33 -9.28
N LYS A 45 -11.13 31.56 -10.30
CA LYS A 45 -11.63 30.18 -10.48
C LYS A 45 -11.16 29.26 -9.36
N MET A 46 -9.89 29.34 -8.94
CA MET A 46 -9.35 28.51 -7.85
C MET A 46 -10.03 28.82 -6.51
N ASP A 47 -10.32 30.09 -6.23
CA ASP A 47 -11.07 30.50 -5.02
C ASP A 47 -12.46 29.85 -4.98
N GLY A 48 -13.17 29.82 -6.11
CA GLY A 48 -14.47 29.14 -6.23
C GLY A 48 -14.39 27.64 -5.94
N TYR A 49 -13.31 26.95 -6.35
CA TYR A 49 -13.10 25.55 -5.99
C TYR A 49 -12.91 25.35 -4.49
N VAL A 50 -12.15 26.23 -3.83
CA VAL A 50 -11.91 26.18 -2.38
C VAL A 50 -13.21 26.41 -1.60
N GLU A 51 -14.02 27.39 -2.01
CA GLU A 51 -15.32 27.65 -1.38
C GLU A 51 -16.31 26.50 -1.57
N THR A 52 -16.33 25.90 -2.77
CA THR A 52 -17.18 24.75 -3.06
C THR A 52 -16.76 23.54 -2.22
N LEU A 53 -15.46 23.33 -2.01
CA LEU A 53 -14.97 22.26 -1.12
C LEU A 53 -15.49 22.47 0.30
N LYS A 54 -15.36 23.68 0.85
CA LYS A 54 -15.78 23.99 2.23
C LYS A 54 -17.29 23.81 2.43
N SER A 55 -18.09 24.10 1.42
CA SER A 55 -19.56 24.05 1.50
C SER A 55 -20.17 22.69 1.14
N LYS A 56 -19.64 21.99 0.13
CA LYS A 56 -20.25 20.77 -0.45
C LYS A 56 -19.39 19.52 -0.30
N GLY A 57 -18.14 19.65 0.12
CA GLY A 57 -17.20 18.55 0.26
C GLY A 57 -16.51 18.12 -1.05
N PRO A 58 -15.50 17.23 -0.96
CA PRO A 58 -14.53 16.98 -2.03
C PRO A 58 -15.12 16.34 -3.28
N LYS A 59 -16.11 15.45 -3.14
CA LYS A 59 -16.75 14.78 -4.29
C LYS A 59 -17.54 15.75 -5.16
N TYR A 60 -18.30 16.65 -4.55
CA TYR A 60 -19.13 17.62 -5.27
C TYR A 60 -18.35 18.84 -5.74
N ALA A 61 -17.24 19.17 -5.06
CA ALA A 61 -16.32 20.21 -5.49
C ALA A 61 -15.37 19.77 -6.61
N SER A 62 -15.30 18.46 -6.90
CA SER A 62 -14.54 17.91 -8.02
C SER A 62 -15.33 18.01 -9.32
N THR A 63 -14.67 18.41 -10.40
CA THR A 63 -15.25 18.60 -11.73
C THR A 63 -14.50 17.76 -12.76
N ALA A 64 -14.89 17.87 -14.04
CA ALA A 64 -14.17 17.24 -15.13
C ALA A 64 -12.73 17.78 -15.29
N GLU A 65 -12.46 19.00 -14.83
CA GLU A 65 -11.18 19.71 -15.02
C GLU A 65 -10.25 19.56 -13.82
N TYR A 66 -10.78 19.60 -12.60
CA TYR A 66 -10.00 19.45 -11.36
C TYR A 66 -10.70 18.53 -10.37
N VAL A 67 -9.91 17.75 -9.63
CA VAL A 67 -10.38 16.81 -8.62
C VAL A 67 -9.67 17.09 -7.31
N TRP A 68 -10.41 17.01 -6.20
CA TRP A 68 -9.84 17.08 -4.86
C TRP A 68 -9.31 15.72 -4.43
N CYS A 69 -8.03 15.67 -4.09
CA CYS A 69 -7.34 14.47 -3.63
C CYS A 69 -6.98 14.63 -2.17
N GLU A 70 -7.30 13.63 -1.35
CA GLU A 70 -7.00 13.65 0.09
C GLU A 70 -5.49 13.52 0.30
N ILE A 71 -4.92 14.36 1.15
CA ILE A 71 -3.49 14.32 1.49
C ILE A 71 -3.29 13.32 2.63
N GLU A 72 -2.42 12.32 2.44
CA GLU A 72 -2.18 11.29 3.46
C GLU A 72 -1.55 11.90 4.72
N ASN A 73 -0.51 12.73 4.53
CA ASN A 73 0.21 13.37 5.62
C ASN A 73 0.47 14.85 5.31
N ILE A 74 -0.33 15.74 5.92
CA ILE A 74 -0.17 17.19 5.74
C ILE A 74 1.17 17.72 6.27
N ASP A 75 1.79 17.04 7.24
CA ASP A 75 3.07 17.47 7.82
C ASP A 75 4.23 17.27 6.84
N GLU A 76 4.14 16.32 5.91
CA GLU A 76 5.12 16.18 4.81
C GLU A 76 4.94 17.24 3.73
N TRP A 77 3.71 17.71 3.59
CA TRP A 77 3.33 18.78 2.69
C TRP A 77 3.51 20.14 3.31
N THR A 78 3.83 20.29 4.60
CA THR A 78 3.97 21.59 5.25
C THR A 78 5.34 21.76 5.90
N ARG A 79 5.90 22.97 5.92
CA ARG A 79 7.02 23.34 6.79
C ARG A 79 6.55 24.34 7.82
N THR A 80 6.99 24.15 9.06
CA THR A 80 6.94 25.18 10.10
C THR A 80 8.01 26.22 9.77
N GLY A 81 7.60 27.44 9.41
CA GLY A 81 8.54 28.55 9.30
C GLY A 81 9.10 28.96 10.67
N GLU A 82 10.13 29.80 10.70
CA GLU A 82 10.83 30.26 11.93
C GLU A 82 9.92 30.92 13.00
N GLN A 83 8.67 31.27 12.66
CA GLN A 83 7.66 31.82 13.58
C GLN A 83 6.50 30.86 13.91
N GLY A 84 6.64 29.55 13.68
CA GLY A 84 5.60 28.57 14.04
C GLY A 84 4.40 28.50 13.09
N ARG A 85 4.39 29.28 12.02
CA ARG A 85 3.36 29.20 10.96
C ARG A 85 3.65 28.02 10.04
N ARG A 86 2.66 27.13 9.86
CA ARG A 86 2.71 26.01 8.91
C ARG A 86 2.41 26.53 7.51
N TYR A 87 3.33 26.34 6.57
CA TYR A 87 3.15 26.68 5.15
C TYR A 87 3.21 25.41 4.32
N VAL A 88 2.31 25.23 3.34
CA VAL A 88 2.42 24.11 2.39
C VAL A 88 3.69 24.28 1.57
N ARG A 89 4.57 23.26 1.56
CA ARG A 89 5.83 23.23 0.86
C ARG A 89 5.59 23.39 -0.63
N VAL A 90 6.05 24.53 -1.14
CA VAL A 90 6.55 24.72 -2.48
C VAL A 90 7.87 23.94 -2.56
N ILE A 91 7.89 22.81 -3.27
CA ILE A 91 9.13 22.06 -3.49
C ILE A 91 9.84 22.72 -4.66
N ASP A 92 10.80 23.58 -4.33
CA ASP A 92 11.87 24.12 -5.19
C ASP A 92 11.65 25.54 -5.76
N GLY A 93 12.48 26.48 -5.30
CA GLY A 93 12.86 27.73 -5.99
C GLY A 93 11.83 28.83 -6.28
N GLN A 94 10.56 28.54 -6.54
CA GLN A 94 9.57 29.53 -7.01
C GLN A 94 8.28 29.52 -6.19
N GLU A 95 7.92 30.68 -5.63
CA GLU A 95 6.81 31.01 -4.72
C GLU A 95 5.37 30.72 -5.22
N ARG A 96 5.11 29.61 -5.91
CA ARG A 96 3.78 29.26 -6.43
C ARG A 96 3.20 28.07 -5.67
N PRO A 97 2.52 28.29 -4.53
CA PRO A 97 1.94 27.21 -3.74
C PRO A 97 0.86 26.46 -4.52
N ALA A 98 0.75 25.15 -4.29
CA ALA A 98 -0.38 24.37 -4.76
C ALA A 98 -1.68 24.79 -4.05
N VAL A 99 -2.82 24.60 -4.71
CA VAL A 99 -4.14 24.89 -4.13
C VAL A 99 -4.51 23.77 -3.14
N VAL A 100 -4.50 24.09 -1.84
CA VAL A 100 -4.81 23.16 -0.74
C VAL A 100 -5.91 23.76 0.14
N ALA A 101 -6.82 22.92 0.60
CA ALA A 101 -7.87 23.33 1.53
C ALA A 101 -8.31 22.17 2.45
N SER A 102 -8.83 22.50 3.63
CA SER A 102 -9.37 21.54 4.57
C SER A 102 -10.88 21.39 4.46
N PHE A 103 -11.36 20.19 4.75
CA PHE A 103 -12.78 19.88 4.89
C PHE A 103 -12.96 18.85 6.02
N GLY A 104 -13.64 19.25 7.09
CA GLY A 104 -13.62 18.49 8.35
C GLY A 104 -12.20 18.43 8.93
N ASP A 105 -11.78 17.24 9.38
CA ASP A 105 -10.44 17.00 9.95
C ASP A 105 -9.38 16.62 8.91
N LYS A 106 -9.71 16.71 7.63
CA LYS A 106 -8.87 16.24 6.52
C LYS A 106 -8.43 17.37 5.62
N TYR A 107 -7.26 17.18 5.00
CA TYR A 107 -6.68 18.10 4.03
C TYR A 107 -6.78 17.53 2.62
N TYR A 108 -7.05 18.41 1.66
CA TYR A 108 -7.19 18.05 0.26
C TYR A 108 -6.33 18.98 -0.59
N VAL A 109 -5.74 18.42 -1.64
CA VAL A 109 -5.04 19.15 -2.69
C VAL A 109 -5.86 19.11 -3.97
N LEU A 110 -6.00 20.24 -4.64
CA LEU A 110 -6.68 20.32 -5.94
C LEU A 110 -5.71 19.82 -7.01
N ALA A 111 -6.10 18.82 -7.78
CA ALA A 111 -5.25 18.26 -8.83
C ALA A 111 -5.97 18.29 -10.18
N SER A 112 -5.23 18.51 -11.27
CA SER A 112 -5.83 18.49 -12.60
C SER A 112 -6.40 17.11 -12.94
N ASN A 113 -7.46 17.10 -13.72
CA ASN A 113 -8.11 15.93 -14.29
C ASN A 113 -8.12 15.98 -15.83
N GLU A 114 -7.36 16.91 -16.41
CA GLU A 114 -7.20 17.02 -17.84
C GLU A 114 -6.29 15.91 -18.39
N ARG A 115 -6.59 15.44 -19.59
CA ARG A 115 -5.91 14.29 -20.20
C ARG A 115 -4.41 14.48 -20.43
N ASN A 116 -3.97 15.71 -20.71
CA ASN A 116 -2.56 16.07 -20.95
C ASN A 116 -1.80 16.41 -19.66
N ARG A 117 -2.49 16.40 -18.51
CA ARG A 117 -1.96 16.74 -17.18
C ARG A 117 -2.07 15.59 -16.19
N THR A 118 -2.46 14.41 -16.66
CA THR A 118 -2.68 13.26 -15.81
C THR A 118 -2.14 11.97 -16.42
N LEU A 119 -1.68 11.09 -15.54
CA LEU A 119 -1.40 9.70 -15.83
C LEU A 119 -2.23 8.87 -14.85
N LEU A 120 -3.47 8.57 -15.24
CA LEU A 120 -4.42 7.79 -14.44
C LEU A 120 -4.40 6.34 -14.87
N ARG A 121 -4.64 5.42 -13.93
CA ARG A 121 -4.75 4.00 -14.29
C ARG A 121 -6.17 3.74 -14.82
N GLY A 122 -6.30 3.69 -16.14
CA GLY A 122 -7.57 3.37 -16.79
C GLY A 122 -8.05 1.95 -16.48
N THR A 123 -9.27 1.81 -15.97
CA THR A 123 -9.87 0.51 -15.63
C THR A 123 -10.62 -0.13 -16.83
N GLY A 124 -10.64 0.52 -18.01
CA GLY A 124 -11.36 0.01 -19.18
C GLY A 124 -11.07 0.69 -20.54
N ASP A 125 -9.95 1.38 -20.71
CA ASP A 125 -9.60 2.07 -21.98
C ASP A 125 -8.28 1.55 -22.56
N GLN A 126 -8.09 1.67 -23.89
CA GLN A 126 -6.88 1.33 -24.67
C GLN A 126 -5.59 2.04 -24.21
N ARG A 127 -5.65 2.81 -23.11
CA ARG A 127 -4.56 3.54 -22.45
C ARG A 127 -4.09 2.92 -21.13
N SER A 128 -4.44 1.66 -20.83
CA SER A 128 -3.88 0.99 -19.67
C SER A 128 -2.35 1.00 -19.75
N TRP A 129 -1.72 1.77 -18.87
CA TRP A 129 -0.31 1.68 -18.56
C TRP A 129 -0.15 0.86 -17.29
N LYS A 130 1.04 0.32 -17.11
CA LYS A 130 1.37 -0.52 -15.97
C LYS A 130 2.63 0.00 -15.29
N LEU A 131 2.62 0.03 -13.96
CA LEU A 131 3.85 0.09 -13.19
C LEU A 131 4.54 -1.26 -13.34
N GLU A 132 5.74 -1.34 -13.91
CA GLU A 132 6.45 -2.61 -14.02
C GLU A 132 7.16 -3.02 -12.74
N ARG A 133 7.75 -2.05 -12.04
CA ARG A 133 8.54 -2.30 -10.84
C ARG A 133 8.68 -1.06 -9.99
N ALA A 134 8.62 -1.23 -8.68
CA ALA A 134 9.13 -0.28 -7.69
C ALA A 134 10.34 -0.89 -6.96
N ARG A 135 11.32 -0.06 -6.59
CA ARG A 135 12.51 -0.47 -5.85
C ARG A 135 12.98 0.61 -4.86
N PRO A 136 13.57 0.23 -3.71
CA PRO A 136 14.24 1.19 -2.85
C PRO A 136 15.42 1.83 -3.61
N THR A 137 15.57 3.15 -3.49
CA THR A 137 16.69 3.89 -4.06
C THR A 137 17.08 5.06 -3.15
N GLN A 138 17.99 5.89 -3.62
CA GLN A 138 18.40 7.12 -2.94
C GLN A 138 18.30 8.29 -3.92
N ASP A 139 18.05 9.49 -3.39
CA ASP A 139 18.14 10.73 -4.14
C ASP A 139 19.61 11.18 -4.26
N GLU A 140 19.83 12.30 -4.96
CA GLU A 140 21.17 12.84 -5.21
C GLU A 140 21.87 13.36 -3.93
N MET A 141 21.10 13.56 -2.85
CA MET A 141 21.60 13.97 -1.55
C MET A 141 21.78 12.79 -0.58
N GLY A 142 21.64 11.55 -1.06
CA GLY A 142 21.75 10.33 -0.25
C GLY A 142 20.54 10.04 0.65
N ARG A 143 19.44 10.80 0.52
CA ARG A 143 18.19 10.53 1.23
C ARG A 143 17.46 9.36 0.57
N ARG A 144 16.66 8.64 1.36
CA ARG A 144 15.85 7.53 0.86
C ARG A 144 14.82 8.01 -0.17
N ALA A 145 14.69 7.29 -1.26
CA ALA A 145 13.74 7.56 -2.33
C ALA A 145 13.18 6.25 -2.88
N ILE A 146 12.09 6.30 -3.65
CA ILE A 146 11.49 5.11 -4.24
C ILE A 146 11.59 5.23 -5.76
N GLY A 147 12.35 4.33 -6.37
CA GLY A 147 12.49 4.27 -7.82
C GLY A 147 11.33 3.51 -8.41
N PHE A 148 10.70 4.06 -9.44
CA PHE A 148 9.65 3.37 -10.19
C PHE A 148 10.04 3.21 -11.66
N LEU A 149 9.53 2.14 -12.27
CA LEU A 149 9.65 1.85 -13.69
C LEU A 149 8.25 1.58 -14.24
N LEU A 150 7.86 2.36 -15.23
CA LEU A 150 6.62 2.20 -15.99
C LEU A 150 6.83 1.23 -17.16
N ASP A 151 5.76 0.80 -17.81
CA ASP A 151 5.82 0.15 -19.11
C ASP A 151 6.10 1.15 -20.24
N GLU A 152 6.36 0.67 -21.45
CA GLU A 152 6.66 1.55 -22.60
C GLU A 152 5.53 2.55 -22.89
N ARG A 153 4.28 2.13 -22.72
CA ARG A 153 3.12 3.00 -22.94
C ARG A 153 3.03 4.07 -21.85
N GLY A 154 3.14 3.69 -20.58
CA GLY A 154 3.17 4.60 -19.44
C GLY A 154 4.29 5.61 -19.55
N GLY A 155 5.50 5.16 -19.93
CA GLY A 155 6.64 6.05 -20.15
C GLY A 155 6.40 7.09 -21.26
N LYS A 156 5.73 6.73 -22.36
CA LYS A 156 5.37 7.70 -23.42
C LYS A 156 4.33 8.73 -22.96
N ILE A 157 3.32 8.30 -22.21
CA ILE A 157 2.30 9.21 -21.67
C ILE A 157 2.94 10.13 -20.63
N PHE A 158 3.74 9.58 -19.72
CA PHE A 158 4.43 10.32 -18.68
C PHE A 158 5.42 11.34 -19.25
N TYR A 159 6.15 10.96 -20.30
CA TYR A 159 7.01 11.87 -21.05
C TYR A 159 6.23 13.05 -21.61
N ASN A 160 5.07 12.81 -22.24
CA ASN A 160 4.25 13.90 -22.78
C ASN A 160 3.64 14.79 -21.69
N VAL A 161 3.22 14.22 -20.56
CA VAL A 161 2.70 14.97 -19.41
C VAL A 161 3.78 15.86 -18.82
N THR A 162 4.98 15.33 -18.58
CA THR A 162 6.10 16.11 -18.02
C THR A 162 6.64 17.14 -19.01
N LYS A 163 6.73 16.80 -20.30
CA LYS A 163 7.17 17.71 -21.37
C LYS A 163 6.29 18.96 -21.50
N ASN A 164 4.98 18.80 -21.35
CA ASN A 164 4.02 19.90 -21.53
C ASN A 164 3.79 20.71 -20.25
N ASN A 165 4.35 20.27 -19.11
CA ASN A 165 4.15 20.92 -17.82
C ASN A 165 5.50 21.10 -17.08
N PRO A 166 6.50 21.77 -17.69
CA PRO A 166 7.74 22.08 -17.00
C PRO A 166 7.47 23.00 -15.80
N ASP A 167 8.28 22.88 -14.74
CA ASP A 167 8.19 23.74 -13.55
C ASP A 167 6.82 23.74 -12.86
N ARG A 168 6.11 22.60 -12.95
CA ARG A 168 4.86 22.38 -12.21
C ARG A 168 4.99 21.23 -11.21
N PRO A 169 4.30 21.31 -10.06
CA PRO A 169 4.25 20.20 -9.12
C PRO A 169 3.50 19.03 -9.73
N LEU A 170 4.15 17.87 -9.73
CA LEU A 170 3.56 16.60 -10.14
C LEU A 170 3.11 15.85 -8.88
N CYS A 171 1.82 15.89 -8.60
CA CYS A 171 1.23 15.12 -7.51
C CYS A 171 1.30 13.63 -7.83
N ILE A 172 1.85 12.90 -6.87
CA ILE A 172 1.96 11.45 -6.87
C ILE A 172 0.89 10.93 -5.95
N LEU A 173 -0.04 10.17 -6.51
CA LEU A 173 -1.14 9.57 -5.78
C LEU A 173 -0.92 8.08 -5.65
N LEU A 174 -1.19 7.58 -4.45
CA LEU A 174 -1.27 6.15 -4.16
C LEU A 174 -2.68 5.88 -3.66
N ASP A 175 -3.43 5.06 -4.40
CA ASP A 175 -4.78 4.64 -4.03
C ASP A 175 -5.76 5.82 -3.80
N GLY A 176 -5.55 6.90 -4.55
CA GLY A 176 -6.34 8.14 -4.48
C GLY A 176 -5.90 9.10 -3.38
N LEU A 177 -4.91 8.74 -2.56
CA LEU A 177 -4.28 9.62 -1.57
C LEU A 177 -3.05 10.30 -2.16
N ALA A 178 -2.94 11.61 -2.00
CA ALA A 178 -1.78 12.40 -2.39
C ALA A 178 -0.66 12.22 -1.37
N ILE A 179 0.45 11.62 -1.81
CA ILE A 179 1.61 11.28 -0.96
C ILE A 179 2.64 12.40 -1.03
N SER A 180 3.00 12.83 -2.24
CA SER A 180 3.97 13.91 -2.46
C SER A 180 3.72 14.63 -3.78
N ALA A 181 4.25 15.85 -3.92
CA ALA A 181 4.18 16.62 -5.16
C ALA A 181 5.49 17.36 -5.47
N PRO A 182 6.54 16.63 -5.90
CA PRO A 182 7.77 17.28 -6.35
C PRO A 182 7.54 18.10 -7.63
N ASN A 183 8.29 19.19 -7.79
CA ASN A 183 8.31 19.94 -9.05
C ASN A 183 9.01 19.14 -10.14
N ILE A 184 8.49 19.27 -11.37
CA ILE A 184 9.14 18.76 -12.57
C ILE A 184 10.32 19.68 -12.86
N ASP A 185 11.54 19.15 -12.72
CA ASP A 185 12.78 19.88 -12.98
C ASP A 185 12.75 20.50 -14.40
N PRO A 186 12.81 21.84 -14.52
CA PRO A 186 12.81 22.50 -15.83
C PRO A 186 14.10 22.25 -16.62
N THR A 187 15.18 21.83 -15.96
CA THR A 187 16.52 21.60 -16.54
C THR A 187 16.83 20.11 -16.79
N GLY A 188 16.28 19.22 -15.97
CA GLY A 188 16.45 17.76 -16.07
C GLY A 188 15.69 17.08 -17.22
N GLY A 189 14.85 17.82 -17.92
CA GLY A 189 14.08 17.35 -19.07
C GLY A 189 12.89 16.46 -18.70
N PRO A 190 12.04 16.10 -19.68
CA PRO A 190 10.86 15.28 -19.46
C PRO A 190 11.20 13.87 -18.97
N ILE A 191 10.47 13.40 -17.96
CA ILE A 191 10.68 12.09 -17.35
C ILE A 191 10.01 11.02 -18.22
N GLY A 192 10.78 10.04 -18.65
CA GLY A 192 10.31 8.93 -19.49
C GLY A 192 9.75 7.77 -18.67
N ARG A 193 10.35 6.59 -18.84
CA ARG A 193 9.85 5.33 -18.26
C ARG A 193 10.22 5.13 -16.79
N SER A 194 11.30 5.73 -16.31
CA SER A 194 11.73 5.60 -14.91
C SER A 194 11.79 6.94 -14.22
N GLY A 195 11.41 6.95 -12.94
CA GLY A 195 11.49 8.13 -12.08
C GLY A 195 11.80 7.75 -10.64
N ARG A 196 11.96 8.77 -9.79
CA ARG A 196 12.19 8.61 -8.36
C ARG A 196 11.18 9.46 -7.60
N ILE A 197 10.53 8.86 -6.60
CA ILE A 197 9.67 9.52 -5.63
C ILE A 197 10.57 9.90 -4.45
N THR A 198 10.74 11.20 -4.22
CA THR A 198 11.53 11.73 -3.11
C THR A 198 10.61 12.08 -1.95
N GLY A 199 11.13 11.94 -0.72
CA GLY A 199 10.37 12.16 0.51
C GLY A 199 11.23 11.87 1.74
N SER A 200 10.67 12.09 2.92
CA SER A 200 11.30 11.75 4.19
C SER A 200 10.84 10.37 4.65
N PHE A 201 11.41 9.31 4.07
CA PHE A 201 11.05 7.93 4.41
C PHE A 201 12.01 7.32 5.44
N SER A 202 11.47 6.63 6.45
CA SER A 202 12.23 5.64 7.21
C SER A 202 12.49 4.38 6.36
N GLN A 203 13.30 3.44 6.87
CA GLN A 203 13.68 2.24 6.12
C GLN A 203 12.47 1.33 5.93
N THR A 204 11.70 1.17 7.00
CA THR A 204 10.45 0.42 7.03
C THR A 204 9.41 1.06 6.12
N GLU A 205 9.21 2.37 6.17
CA GLU A 205 8.25 3.07 5.30
C GLU A 205 8.63 2.97 3.82
N GLN A 206 9.92 3.10 3.50
CA GLN A 206 10.41 2.95 2.13
C GLN A 206 10.10 1.54 1.59
N GLN A 207 10.38 0.50 2.38
CA GLN A 207 10.14 -0.88 1.99
C GLN A 207 8.63 -1.16 1.86
N ASP A 208 7.84 -0.73 2.84
CA ASP A 208 6.38 -0.89 2.82
C ASP A 208 5.75 -0.22 1.59
N MET A 209 6.23 0.97 1.21
CA MET A 209 5.72 1.67 0.04
C MET A 209 6.12 0.99 -1.26
N VAL A 210 7.34 0.45 -1.36
CA VAL A 210 7.77 -0.38 -2.50
C VAL A 210 6.89 -1.62 -2.63
N ASP A 211 6.60 -2.29 -1.52
CA ASP A 211 5.78 -3.51 -1.51
C ASP A 211 4.33 -3.21 -1.89
N LYS A 212 3.75 -2.10 -1.40
CA LYS A 212 2.44 -1.61 -1.83
C LYS A 212 2.41 -1.35 -3.34
N LEU A 213 3.38 -0.61 -3.87
CA LEU A 213 3.45 -0.28 -5.30
C LEU A 213 3.59 -1.53 -6.18
N ASN A 214 4.43 -2.48 -5.77
CA ASN A 214 4.57 -3.76 -6.48
C ASN A 214 3.31 -4.63 -6.38
N ALA A 215 2.60 -4.61 -5.25
CA ALA A 215 1.32 -5.30 -5.10
C ALA A 215 0.25 -4.72 -6.02
N GLY A 216 0.16 -3.40 -6.16
CA GLY A 216 -0.77 -2.76 -7.10
C GLY A 216 -0.37 -2.93 -8.56
N SER A 217 0.88 -3.25 -8.87
CA SER A 217 1.32 -3.64 -10.22
C SER A 217 0.75 -4.99 -10.66
N LEU A 218 0.26 -5.84 -9.74
CA LEU A 218 -0.16 -7.20 -10.07
C LEU A 218 -1.31 -7.18 -11.11
N PRO A 219 -1.12 -7.85 -12.27
CA PRO A 219 -2.09 -7.85 -13.37
C PRO A 219 -3.36 -8.67 -13.07
N ALA A 220 -3.39 -9.36 -11.93
CA ALA A 220 -4.53 -10.17 -11.51
C ALA A 220 -5.34 -9.40 -10.48
N ARG A 221 -6.57 -9.00 -10.83
CA ARG A 221 -7.58 -8.81 -9.80
C ARG A 221 -7.78 -10.16 -9.14
N LEU A 222 -7.44 -10.29 -7.86
CA LEU A 222 -7.97 -11.38 -7.06
C LEU A 222 -9.49 -11.24 -7.16
N ILE A 223 -10.16 -12.31 -7.59
CA ILE A 223 -11.61 -12.35 -7.82
C ILE A 223 -12.29 -11.78 -6.57
N GLU A 224 -13.27 -10.87 -6.76
CA GLU A 224 -13.93 -10.11 -5.68
C GLU A 224 -14.50 -10.97 -4.54
N GLN A 225 -14.69 -12.26 -4.83
CA GLN A 225 -15.04 -13.30 -3.88
C GLN A 225 -13.99 -14.41 -3.97
N PRO A 226 -13.07 -14.53 -2.99
CA PRO A 226 -12.26 -15.74 -2.87
C PRO A 226 -13.18 -16.95 -2.77
N ILE A 227 -12.98 -17.92 -3.66
CA ILE A 227 -13.81 -19.13 -3.82
C ILE A 227 -13.85 -19.94 -2.50
N SER A 228 -12.84 -19.78 -1.64
CA SER A 228 -12.89 -20.20 -0.25
C SER A 228 -11.91 -19.38 0.61
N ILE A 229 -12.37 -18.92 1.78
CA ILE A 229 -11.50 -18.35 2.83
C ILE A 229 -11.51 -19.32 4.00
N ARG A 230 -10.35 -19.85 4.37
CA ARG A 230 -10.16 -20.57 5.65
C ARG A 230 -9.21 -19.76 6.52
N THR A 231 -9.78 -18.81 7.26
CA THR A 231 -9.04 -18.14 8.34
C THR A 231 -9.08 -19.04 9.56
N ILE A 232 -7.99 -19.75 9.81
CA ILE A 232 -7.82 -20.52 11.05
C ILE A 232 -7.12 -19.60 12.03
N GLY A 233 -7.84 -19.18 13.08
CA GLY A 233 -7.25 -18.38 14.15
C GLY A 233 -6.12 -19.16 14.85
N PRO A 234 -4.99 -18.52 15.21
CA PRO A 234 -3.86 -19.16 15.88
C PRO A 234 -4.27 -19.94 17.15
N SER A 235 -5.32 -19.48 17.83
CA SER A 235 -5.88 -20.12 19.04
C SER A 235 -6.49 -21.50 18.78
N ILE A 236 -7.17 -21.70 17.64
CA ILE A 236 -7.77 -23.00 17.28
C ILE A 236 -6.67 -24.03 17.02
N GLY A 237 -5.54 -23.61 16.43
CA GLY A 237 -4.37 -24.46 16.24
C GLY A 237 -3.74 -24.91 17.55
N ALA A 238 -3.55 -23.99 18.50
CA ALA A 238 -2.98 -24.29 19.81
C ALA A 238 -3.86 -25.25 20.64
N ASP A 239 -5.17 -25.01 20.67
CA ASP A 239 -6.11 -25.86 21.40
C ASP A 239 -6.24 -27.25 20.78
N ASN A 240 -6.32 -27.35 19.45
CA ASN A 240 -6.38 -28.62 18.76
C ASN A 240 -5.07 -29.40 18.87
N ARG A 241 -3.91 -28.72 18.88
CA ARG A 241 -2.60 -29.36 19.14
C ARG A 241 -2.57 -30.00 20.51
N ASN A 242 -2.97 -29.26 21.56
CA ASN A 242 -2.93 -29.79 22.92
C ASN A 242 -3.91 -30.96 23.12
N LYS A 243 -5.12 -30.85 22.57
CA LYS A 243 -6.10 -31.95 22.59
C LYS A 243 -5.62 -33.16 21.79
N GLY A 244 -5.00 -32.94 20.63
CA GLY A 244 -4.44 -33.98 19.78
C GLY A 244 -3.29 -34.74 20.45
N ILE A 245 -2.34 -34.02 21.06
CA ILE A 245 -1.23 -34.63 21.81
C ILE A 245 -1.78 -35.47 22.98
N ARG A 246 -2.76 -34.95 23.73
CA ARG A 246 -3.35 -35.68 24.86
C ARG A 246 -4.11 -36.92 24.41
N ALA A 247 -4.91 -36.82 23.35
CA ALA A 247 -5.60 -37.96 22.76
C ALA A 247 -4.63 -39.03 22.23
N GLY A 248 -3.51 -38.60 21.62
CA GLY A 248 -2.46 -39.49 21.15
C GLY A 248 -1.83 -40.30 22.28
N PHE A 249 -1.44 -39.65 23.39
CA PHE A 249 -0.87 -40.37 24.55
C PHE A 249 -1.87 -41.34 25.21
N VAL A 250 -3.14 -40.95 25.33
CA VAL A 250 -4.19 -41.82 25.89
C VAL A 250 -4.43 -43.02 24.99
N GLY A 251 -4.54 -42.81 23.66
CA GLY A 251 -4.71 -43.90 22.70
C GLY A 251 -3.53 -44.87 22.70
N LEU A 252 -2.30 -44.35 22.71
CA LEU A 252 -1.09 -45.18 22.80
C LEU A 252 -1.08 -46.04 24.07
N GLY A 253 -1.41 -45.45 25.23
CA GLY A 253 -1.48 -46.20 26.49
C GLY A 253 -2.52 -47.32 26.47
N VAL A 254 -3.69 -47.09 25.87
CA VAL A 254 -4.74 -48.12 25.75
C VAL A 254 -4.31 -49.27 24.83
N VAL A 255 -3.64 -48.98 23.72
CA VAL A 255 -3.14 -50.01 22.79
C VAL A 255 -2.09 -50.89 23.45
N VAL A 256 -1.11 -50.28 24.13
CA VAL A 256 -0.06 -51.00 24.87
C VAL A 256 -0.69 -51.89 25.94
N LEU A 257 -1.63 -51.36 26.72
CA LEU A 257 -2.32 -52.13 27.75
C LEU A 257 -3.08 -53.33 27.15
N CYS A 258 -3.77 -53.13 26.03
CA CYS A 258 -4.51 -54.19 25.35
C CYS A 258 -3.57 -55.30 24.82
N MET A 259 -2.45 -54.92 24.21
CA MET A 259 -1.45 -55.87 23.69
C MET A 259 -0.82 -56.69 24.81
N LEU A 260 -0.50 -56.07 25.94
CA LEU A 260 0.05 -56.77 27.11
C LEU A 260 -0.94 -57.77 27.71
N VAL A 261 -2.22 -57.41 27.83
CA VAL A 261 -3.24 -58.28 28.43
C VAL A 261 -3.61 -59.45 27.51
N TYR A 262 -3.75 -59.22 26.20
CA TYR A 262 -4.22 -60.24 25.27
C TYR A 262 -3.09 -61.15 24.76
N TYR A 263 -1.90 -60.59 24.49
CA TYR A 263 -0.78 -61.32 23.85
C TYR A 263 0.41 -61.58 24.78
N MET A 264 0.37 -61.15 26.05
CA MET A 264 1.41 -61.38 27.05
C MET A 264 2.84 -61.12 26.53
N LEU A 265 3.63 -62.18 26.37
CA LEU A 265 5.06 -62.15 26.00
C LEU A 265 5.29 -61.80 24.52
N ALA A 266 4.33 -62.13 23.64
CA ALA A 266 4.37 -61.70 22.24
C ALA A 266 3.93 -60.23 22.11
N GLY A 267 3.06 -59.75 23.01
CA GLY A 267 2.60 -58.37 23.05
C GLY A 267 3.72 -57.37 23.33
N SER A 268 4.61 -57.68 24.27
CA SER A 268 5.74 -56.81 24.62
C SER A 268 6.76 -56.65 23.48
N ILE A 269 6.94 -57.67 22.63
CA ILE A 269 7.76 -57.57 21.41
C ILE A 269 7.09 -56.66 20.37
N ALA A 270 5.76 -56.74 20.24
CA ALA A 270 4.99 -55.87 19.35
C ALA A 270 5.02 -54.41 19.82
N ASP A 271 4.92 -54.14 21.12
CA ASP A 271 5.01 -52.79 21.69
C ASP A 271 6.38 -52.14 21.44
N LEU A 272 7.47 -52.92 21.51
CA LEU A 272 8.81 -52.45 21.17
C LEU A 272 8.90 -52.06 19.68
N ALA A 273 8.32 -52.87 18.80
CA ALA A 273 8.25 -52.57 17.37
C ALA A 273 7.40 -51.31 17.09
N LEU A 274 6.28 -51.13 17.81
CA LEU A 274 5.44 -49.93 17.72
C LEU A 274 6.21 -48.67 18.15
N PHE A 275 6.97 -48.73 19.24
CA PHE A 275 7.79 -47.62 19.71
C PHE A 275 8.86 -47.22 18.68
N MET A 276 9.56 -48.22 18.12
CA MET A 276 10.54 -47.99 17.05
C MET A 276 9.89 -47.38 15.81
N ASN A 277 8.69 -47.84 15.44
CA ASN A 277 7.96 -47.28 14.31
C ASN A 277 7.64 -45.79 14.52
N ILE A 278 7.10 -45.42 15.69
CA ILE A 278 6.80 -44.03 16.03
C ILE A 278 8.07 -43.17 16.02
N LEU A 279 9.17 -43.68 16.56
CA LEU A 279 10.45 -42.98 16.57
C LEU A 279 10.95 -42.71 15.15
N PHE A 280 10.88 -43.70 14.26
CA PHE A 280 11.30 -43.51 12.86
C PHE A 280 10.41 -42.52 12.10
N VAL A 281 9.09 -42.58 12.28
CA VAL A 281 8.16 -41.63 11.63
C VAL A 281 8.45 -40.20 12.09
N LEU A 282 8.65 -39.99 13.39
CA LEU A 282 8.97 -38.67 13.94
C LEU A 282 10.34 -38.17 13.48
N ALA A 283 11.35 -39.04 13.42
CA ALA A 283 12.69 -38.68 12.97
C ALA A 283 12.70 -38.20 11.51
N ILE A 284 11.97 -38.90 10.63
CA ILE A 284 11.85 -38.51 9.22
C ILE A 284 11.10 -37.18 9.09
N MET A 285 9.99 -36.99 9.82
CA MET A 285 9.24 -35.73 9.77
C MET A 285 10.00 -34.54 10.37
N ALA A 286 10.89 -34.76 11.35
CA ALA A 286 11.71 -33.70 11.93
C ALA A 286 12.90 -33.30 11.05
N GLY A 287 13.33 -34.20 10.16
CA GLY A 287 14.43 -33.96 9.23
C GLY A 287 14.02 -33.32 7.89
N VAL A 288 12.72 -33.26 7.60
CA VAL A 288 12.13 -32.58 6.42
C VAL A 288 11.67 -31.18 6.81
#